data_AF-A0ABD6DNG3-F1
#
_entry.id   AF-A0ABD6DNG3-F1
#
_cell.length_a   1.000
_cell.length_b   1.000
_cell.length_c   1.000
_cell.angle_alpha   90.00
_cell.angle_beta   90.00
_cell.angle_gamma   90.00
#
_symmetry.space_group_name_H-M   'P 1'
#
loop_
_entity.id
_entity.type
_entity.pdbx_description
1 polymer ?
#
loop_
_entity_poly.entity_id
_entity_poly.type
_entity_poly.pdbx_seq_one_letter_code
_entity_poly.pdbx_strand_id
1 'polypeptide(L)'
;MTFCSECGSMLNPDRDSDKCAECGSPVDQSGVTDGGTNTTARTHTKLETLPTTSSGSVKKADAMEWLEELDRPTSAELKRSTIEKPSDFSGSTFPTDISTIRVTGDPSFIETVAGLFSWIVEMEDYSRRVEINLKQTEDKETGEETENYALYLSVAERGGS
;
A
#
# COMPACT_ATOMS: atom_id res chain seq x y z
N MET A 1 5.34 -8.06 11.74
CA MET A 1 5.80 -8.48 10.41
C MET A 1 7.20 -7.93 10.21
N THR A 2 8.14 -8.74 9.72
CA THR A 2 9.51 -8.29 9.44
C THR A 2 9.69 -8.30 7.93
N PHE A 3 10.32 -7.27 7.36
CA PHE A 3 10.56 -7.16 5.92
C PHE A 3 12.05 -7.04 5.65
N CYS A 4 12.50 -7.53 4.48
CA CYS A 4 13.85 -7.30 4.00
C CYS A 4 14.05 -5.80 3.75
N SER A 5 15.16 -5.26 4.27
CA SER A 5 15.55 -3.85 4.06
C SER A 5 15.78 -3.56 2.58
N GLU A 6 16.35 -4.51 1.84
CA GLU A 6 16.77 -4.35 0.45
C GLU A 6 15.61 -4.48 -0.54
N CYS A 7 14.86 -5.58 -0.52
CA CYS A 7 13.83 -5.86 -1.52
C CYS A 7 12.38 -5.68 -1.02
N GLY A 8 12.20 -5.45 0.28
CA GLY A 8 10.88 -5.27 0.90
C GLY A 8 10.05 -6.55 1.01
N SER A 9 10.60 -7.73 0.70
CA SER A 9 9.88 -9.00 0.86
C SER A 9 9.70 -9.35 2.34
N MET A 10 8.55 -9.93 2.69
CA MET A 10 8.30 -10.36 4.07
C MET A 10 9.26 -11.49 4.45
N LEU A 11 9.88 -11.37 5.61
CA LEU A 11 10.74 -12.37 6.19
C LEU A 11 9.92 -13.30 7.08
N ASN A 12 10.07 -14.61 6.87
CA ASN A 12 9.45 -15.61 7.72
C ASN A 12 10.31 -15.75 9.00
N PRO A 13 9.76 -15.45 10.19
CA PRO A 13 10.50 -15.55 11.46
C PRO A 13 10.88 -17.00 11.82
N ASP A 14 10.19 -18.01 11.27
CA ASP A 14 10.49 -19.43 11.53
C ASP A 14 11.58 -19.99 10.59
N ARG A 15 12.13 -19.16 9.70
CA ARG A 15 13.20 -19.55 8.79
C ARG A 15 14.52 -19.03 9.34
N ASP A 16 15.30 -19.93 9.95
CA ASP A 16 16.72 -19.69 10.28
C ASP A 16 17.54 -19.55 9.00
N SER A 17 17.45 -18.39 8.37
CA SER A 17 18.23 -18.02 7.18
C SER A 17 18.83 -16.65 7.40
N ASP A 18 20.16 -16.58 7.37
CA ASP A 18 20.90 -15.32 7.40
C ASP A 18 20.72 -14.48 6.13
N LYS A 19 19.94 -14.97 5.16
CA LYS A 19 19.69 -14.33 3.87
C LYS A 19 18.20 -14.28 3.53
N CYS A 20 17.79 -13.19 2.89
CA CYS A 20 16.46 -13.05 2.32
C CYS A 20 16.29 -14.07 1.18
N ALA A 21 15.18 -14.80 1.19
CA ALA A 21 14.88 -15.81 0.18
C ALA A 21 14.66 -15.22 -1.22
N GLU A 22 14.23 -13.96 -1.30
CA GLU A 22 13.87 -13.30 -2.56
C GLU A 22 15.07 -12.64 -3.24
N CYS A 23 15.94 -11.94 -2.49
CA CYS A 23 17.07 -11.21 -3.07
C CYS A 23 18.45 -11.68 -2.63
N GLY A 24 18.54 -12.62 -1.67
CA GLY A 24 19.81 -13.13 -1.15
C GLY A 24 20.59 -12.17 -0.24
N SER A 25 20.08 -10.96 0.01
CA SER A 25 20.71 -10.00 0.92
C SER A 25 20.71 -10.52 2.35
N PRO A 26 21.74 -10.19 3.16
CA PRO A 26 21.78 -10.57 4.57
C PRO A 26 20.55 -10.07 5.32
N VAL A 27 20.00 -10.90 6.22
CA VAL A 27 18.93 -10.50 7.13
C VAL A 27 19.57 -9.94 8.39
N ASP A 28 19.30 -8.68 8.69
CA ASP A 28 19.75 -8.06 9.94
C ASP A 28 18.89 -8.59 11.10
N GLN A 29 19.38 -9.59 11.84
CA GLN A 29 18.68 -10.24 12.97
C GLN A 29 18.69 -9.39 14.25
N SER A 30 19.11 -8.13 14.18
CA SER A 30 19.19 -7.20 15.30
C SER A 30 17.81 -6.69 15.71
N GLY A 31 16.95 -7.57 16.24
CA GLY A 31 15.59 -7.20 16.64
C GLY A 31 14.83 -8.19 17.51
N VAL A 32 15.47 -9.23 18.05
CA VAL A 32 14.82 -10.13 19.02
C VAL A 32 15.27 -9.78 20.44
N THR A 33 14.49 -8.94 21.12
CA THR A 33 14.29 -9.06 22.58
C THR A 33 12.92 -8.52 22.99
N ASP A 34 12.25 -9.39 23.75
CA ASP A 34 11.19 -9.19 24.74
C ASP A 34 9.73 -8.92 24.37
N GLY A 35 8.90 -9.79 24.96
CA GLY A 35 7.45 -9.71 25.03
C GLY A 35 7.00 -8.44 25.73
N GLY A 36 6.37 -7.59 24.94
CA GLY A 36 5.54 -6.48 25.36
C GLY A 36 4.63 -6.18 24.19
N THR A 37 3.32 -6.06 24.45
CA THR A 37 2.27 -5.64 23.52
C THR A 37 2.80 -4.78 22.38
N ASN A 38 2.98 -5.41 21.21
CA ASN A 38 3.53 -4.78 20.02
C ASN A 38 2.41 -3.98 19.34
N THR A 39 1.95 -2.93 20.00
CA THR A 39 1.39 -1.78 19.30
C THR A 39 2.57 -1.15 18.59
N THR A 40 2.79 -1.57 17.35
CA THR A 40 3.73 -1.00 16.40
C THR A 40 3.73 0.52 16.58
N ALA A 41 4.87 1.06 17.00
CA ALA A 41 5.08 2.50 17.05
C ALA A 41 4.80 3.05 15.65
N ARG A 42 3.61 3.64 15.45
CA ARG A 42 3.31 4.44 14.27
C ARG A 42 4.34 5.55 14.27
N THR A 43 5.32 5.48 13.36
CA THR A 43 6.20 6.61 13.10
C THR A 43 5.31 7.76 12.64
N HIS A 44 5.11 8.76 13.49
CA HIS A 44 4.30 9.93 13.17
C HIS A 44 4.77 10.52 11.83
N THR A 45 3.84 10.68 10.88
CA THR A 45 4.17 11.19 9.54
C THR A 45 4.01 12.71 9.50
N LYS A 46 4.76 13.41 8.64
CA LYS A 46 4.55 14.86 8.43
C LYS A 46 3.11 15.17 8.04
N LEU A 47 2.45 14.24 7.32
CA LEU A 47 1.06 14.35 6.89
C LEU A 47 0.09 14.55 8.07
N GLU A 48 0.33 13.86 9.20
CA GLU A 48 -0.50 13.98 10.41
C GLU A 48 -0.38 15.36 11.10
N THR A 49 0.67 16.11 10.78
CA THR A 49 0.94 17.44 11.35
C THR A 49 0.43 18.59 10.47
N LEU A 50 -0.04 18.30 9.24
CA LEU A 50 -0.49 19.34 8.33
C LEU A 50 -1.80 19.99 8.83
N PRO A 51 -1.95 21.32 8.68
CA PRO A 51 -3.19 21.99 9.03
C PRO A 51 -4.37 21.47 8.22
N THR A 52 -5.48 21.18 8.89
CA THR A 52 -6.73 20.74 8.25
C THR A 52 -7.86 21.76 8.44
N THR A 53 -8.79 21.78 7.49
CA THR A 53 -10.06 22.49 7.61
C THR A 53 -10.99 21.79 8.60
N SER A 54 -12.12 22.41 8.94
CA SER A 54 -13.17 21.77 9.75
C SER A 54 -13.76 20.50 9.12
N SER A 55 -13.60 20.31 7.81
CA SER A 55 -13.98 19.09 7.08
C SER A 55 -12.88 18.03 7.04
N GLY A 56 -11.74 18.28 7.70
CA GLY A 56 -10.57 17.39 7.70
C GLY A 56 -9.70 17.48 6.45
N SER A 57 -9.92 18.47 5.57
CA SER A 57 -9.18 18.61 4.33
C SER A 57 -7.87 19.39 4.54
N VAL A 58 -6.76 18.91 3.99
CA VAL A 58 -5.50 19.67 3.94
C VAL A 58 -5.61 20.75 2.87
N LYS A 59 -5.14 21.98 3.14
CA LYS A 59 -5.18 23.06 2.14
C LYS A 59 -4.24 22.76 0.99
N LYS A 60 -4.61 23.22 -0.21
CA LYS A 60 -3.82 22.98 -1.44
C LYS A 60 -2.35 23.40 -1.31
N ALA A 61 -2.08 24.57 -0.73
CA ALA A 61 -0.70 25.07 -0.57
C ALA A 61 0.13 24.12 0.29
N ASP A 62 -0.38 23.73 1.47
CA ASP A 62 0.29 22.81 2.39
C ASP A 62 0.48 21.41 1.76
N ALA A 63 -0.50 20.94 0.99
CA ALA A 63 -0.41 19.67 0.27
C ALA A 63 0.62 19.70 -0.88
N MET A 64 0.77 20.84 -1.58
CA MET A 64 1.78 21.00 -2.63
C MET A 64 3.18 21.02 -2.05
N GLU A 65 3.41 21.81 -0.99
CA GLU A 65 4.69 21.84 -0.28
C GLU A 65 5.06 20.46 0.26
N TRP A 66 4.10 19.77 0.88
CA TRP A 66 4.31 18.40 1.34
C TRP A 66 4.74 17.46 0.21
N LEU A 67 4.08 17.51 -0.95
CA LEU A 67 4.39 16.64 -2.08
C LEU A 67 5.78 16.92 -2.69
N GLU A 68 6.18 18.19 -2.75
CA GLU A 68 7.48 18.62 -3.30
C GLU A 68 8.68 18.16 -2.46
N GLU A 69 8.46 17.88 -1.18
CA GLU A 69 9.48 17.37 -0.26
C GLU A 69 9.62 15.84 -0.25
N LEU A 70 8.71 15.10 -0.90
CA LEU A 70 8.76 13.64 -0.90
C LEU A 70 9.74 13.13 -1.96
N ASP A 71 10.66 12.27 -1.52
CA ASP A 71 11.45 11.45 -2.43
C ASP A 71 10.58 10.41 -3.13
N ARG A 72 10.97 10.02 -4.35
CA ARG A 72 10.33 8.91 -5.04
C ARG A 72 10.63 7.61 -4.29
N PRO A 73 9.60 6.88 -3.80
CA PRO A 73 9.84 5.68 -3.03
C PRO A 73 10.32 4.54 -3.93
N THR A 74 11.14 3.68 -3.35
CA THR A 74 11.54 2.38 -3.92
C THR A 74 10.42 1.36 -3.82
N SER A 75 10.46 0.30 -4.63
CA SER A 75 9.53 -0.82 -4.52
C SER A 75 9.53 -1.45 -3.12
N ALA A 76 10.69 -1.47 -2.45
CA ALA A 76 10.81 -2.02 -1.10
C ALA A 76 10.06 -1.17 -0.06
N GLU A 77 10.14 0.15 -0.16
CA GLU A 77 9.41 1.08 0.71
C GLU A 77 7.90 1.02 0.47
N LEU A 78 7.48 0.87 -0.79
CA LEU A 78 6.07 0.70 -1.16
C LEU A 78 5.48 -0.60 -0.58
N LYS A 79 6.20 -1.72 -0.68
CA LYS A 79 5.78 -2.98 -0.04
C LYS A 79 5.67 -2.86 1.47
N ARG A 80 6.68 -2.27 2.14
CA ARG A 80 6.70 -2.13 3.61
C ARG A 80 5.63 -1.19 4.16
N SER A 81 5.23 -0.18 3.39
CA SER A 81 4.19 0.78 3.79
C SER A 81 2.76 0.31 3.49
N THR A 82 2.61 -0.79 2.76
CA THR A 82 1.30 -1.36 2.42
C THR A 82 0.71 -2.10 3.62
N ILE A 83 -0.47 -1.67 4.05
CA ILE A 83 -1.27 -2.35 5.06
C ILE A 83 -2.31 -3.22 4.34
N GLU A 84 -2.18 -4.53 4.54
CA GLU A 84 -3.03 -5.54 3.93
C GLU A 84 -4.46 -5.46 4.48
N LYS A 85 -5.43 -5.71 3.61
CA LYS A 85 -6.83 -5.85 3.98
C LYS A 85 -7.04 -7.20 4.68
N PRO A 86 -7.54 -7.22 5.94
CA PRO A 86 -7.80 -8.46 6.66
C PRO A 86 -8.76 -9.40 5.91
N SER A 87 -8.58 -10.71 6.11
CA SER A 87 -9.38 -11.73 5.41
C SER A 87 -10.88 -11.70 5.74
N ASP A 88 -11.25 -11.20 6.92
CA ASP A 88 -12.63 -11.04 7.41
C ASP A 88 -13.23 -9.66 7.12
N PHE A 89 -12.54 -8.83 6.33
CA PHE A 89 -12.97 -7.46 6.04
C PHE A 89 -14.28 -7.43 5.23
N SER A 90 -15.35 -6.87 5.83
CA SER A 90 -16.63 -6.63 5.16
C SER A 90 -17.15 -5.19 5.42
N GLY A 91 -17.20 -4.33 4.41
CA GLY A 91 -17.80 -2.99 4.50
C GLY A 91 -16.92 -1.86 3.93
N SER A 92 -17.50 -0.68 3.72
CA SER A 92 -16.80 0.51 3.16
C SER A 92 -16.21 1.44 4.23
N THR A 93 -16.53 1.20 5.50
CA THR A 93 -16.28 2.11 6.64
C THR A 93 -15.87 1.31 7.88
N PHE A 94 -14.81 0.53 7.77
CA PHE A 94 -14.13 0.06 8.97
C PHE A 94 -13.12 1.10 9.44
N PRO A 95 -12.94 1.30 10.76
CA PRO A 95 -11.87 2.13 11.33
C PRO A 95 -10.48 1.50 11.19
N THR A 96 -10.33 0.51 10.30
CA THR A 96 -9.10 -0.24 10.07
C THR A 96 -8.29 0.46 9.01
N ASP A 97 -7.04 0.78 9.34
CA ASP A 97 -6.07 1.31 8.38
C ASP A 97 -5.85 0.22 7.31
N ILE A 98 -6.27 0.46 6.07
CA ILE A 98 -5.97 -0.40 4.92
C ILE A 98 -5.38 0.45 3.80
N SER A 99 -4.44 -0.11 3.04
CA SER A 99 -3.84 0.58 1.90
C SER A 99 -4.60 0.23 0.62
N THR A 100 -5.15 1.25 -0.05
CA THR A 100 -5.80 1.12 -1.35
C THR A 100 -5.31 2.22 -2.29
N ILE A 101 -5.01 1.86 -3.53
CA ILE A 101 -4.67 2.82 -4.58
C ILE A 101 -5.87 2.93 -5.53
N ARG A 102 -6.28 4.17 -5.82
CA ARG A 102 -7.32 4.47 -6.81
C ARG A 102 -6.79 5.51 -7.79
N VAL A 103 -6.78 5.16 -9.07
CA VAL A 103 -6.41 6.07 -10.17
C VAL A 103 -7.59 6.16 -11.12
N THR A 104 -7.88 7.36 -11.62
CA THR A 104 -8.93 7.58 -12.62
C THR A 104 -8.44 8.58 -13.65
N GLY A 105 -8.67 8.29 -14.93
CA GLY A 105 -8.27 9.16 -16.05
C GLY A 105 -8.46 8.45 -17.39
N ASP A 106 -7.96 9.06 -18.45
CA ASP A 106 -7.99 8.46 -19.80
C ASP A 106 -7.07 7.23 -19.90
N PRO A 107 -7.19 6.40 -20.95
CA PRO A 107 -6.43 5.16 -21.07
C PRO A 107 -4.91 5.37 -21.05
N SER A 108 -4.40 6.39 -21.74
CA SER A 108 -2.95 6.66 -21.81
C SER A 108 -2.39 7.11 -20.46
N PHE A 109 -3.17 7.89 -19.71
CA PHE A 109 -2.83 8.26 -18.34
C PHE A 109 -2.80 7.03 -17.42
N ILE A 110 -3.83 6.17 -17.47
CA ILE A 110 -3.89 4.95 -16.66
C ILE A 110 -2.71 4.02 -16.96
N GLU A 111 -2.39 3.76 -18.22
CA GLU A 111 -1.25 2.91 -18.58
C GLU A 111 0.08 3.46 -18.02
N THR A 112 0.28 4.77 -18.15
CA THR A 112 1.50 5.45 -17.69
C THR A 112 1.64 5.34 -16.16
N VAL A 113 0.57 5.66 -15.42
CA VAL A 113 0.59 5.68 -13.96
C VAL A 113 0.59 4.26 -13.38
N ALA A 114 -0.12 3.31 -14.01
CA ALA A 114 -0.15 1.91 -13.58
C ALA A 114 1.25 1.28 -13.56
N GLY A 115 2.13 1.70 -14.48
CA GLY A 115 3.53 1.27 -14.49
C GLY A 115 4.31 1.60 -13.22
N LEU A 116 3.91 2.62 -12.45
CA LEU A 116 4.52 2.96 -11.16
C LEU A 116 4.17 1.96 -10.05
N PHE A 117 3.12 1.15 -10.24
CA PHE A 117 2.60 0.23 -9.24
C PHE A 117 2.91 -1.23 -9.55
N SER A 118 3.82 -1.53 -10.48
CA SER A 118 4.18 -2.90 -10.86
C SER A 118 4.68 -3.75 -9.69
N TRP A 119 5.31 -3.13 -8.68
CA TRP A 119 5.75 -3.77 -7.43
C TRP A 119 4.62 -4.50 -6.69
N ILE A 120 3.36 -4.10 -6.88
CA ILE A 120 2.24 -4.71 -6.17
C ILE A 120 2.01 -6.15 -6.62
N VAL A 121 2.33 -6.48 -7.88
CA VAL A 121 2.20 -7.85 -8.41
C VAL A 121 3.13 -8.81 -7.68
N GLU A 122 4.27 -8.33 -7.18
CA GLU A 122 5.22 -9.11 -6.40
C GLU A 122 4.74 -9.41 -4.96
N MET A 123 3.61 -8.83 -4.54
CA MET A 123 2.98 -9.14 -3.26
C MET A 123 1.99 -10.32 -3.34
N GLU A 124 1.71 -10.83 -4.54
CA GLU A 124 0.89 -12.04 -4.71
C GLU A 124 1.67 -13.28 -4.23
N ASP A 125 1.17 -13.97 -3.21
CA ASP A 125 1.78 -15.20 -2.69
C ASP A 125 0.74 -16.16 -2.10
N TYR A 126 1.18 -17.21 -1.39
CA TYR A 126 0.26 -18.18 -0.75
C TYR A 126 -0.56 -17.61 0.41
N SER A 127 -0.08 -16.56 1.05
CA SER A 127 -0.70 -15.85 2.18
C SER A 127 -1.41 -14.57 1.79
N ARG A 128 -1.14 -14.02 0.60
CA ARG A 128 -1.62 -12.72 0.12
C ARG A 128 -2.28 -12.82 -1.24
N ARG A 129 -3.27 -11.97 -1.45
CA ARG A 129 -3.94 -11.79 -2.73
C ARG A 129 -3.88 -10.33 -3.14
N VAL A 130 -3.38 -10.07 -4.33
CA VAL A 130 -3.49 -8.79 -5.01
C VAL A 130 -4.89 -8.70 -5.61
N GLU A 131 -5.64 -7.68 -5.21
CA GLU A 131 -6.94 -7.34 -5.76
C GLU A 131 -6.77 -6.24 -6.81
N ILE A 132 -7.12 -6.54 -8.06
CA ILE A 132 -7.05 -5.61 -9.19
C ILE A 132 -8.46 -5.46 -9.77
N ASN A 133 -8.95 -4.22 -9.87
CA ASN A 133 -10.15 -3.90 -10.61
C ASN A 133 -9.87 -2.74 -11.57
N LEU A 134 -9.91 -3.03 -12.86
CA LEU A 134 -9.78 -2.06 -13.95
C LEU A 134 -11.10 -2.01 -14.69
N LYS A 135 -11.77 -0.86 -14.68
CA LYS A 135 -13.08 -0.69 -15.31
C LYS A 135 -13.17 0.65 -16.03
N GLN A 136 -13.76 0.65 -17.22
CA GLN A 136 -14.23 1.87 -17.85
C GLN A 136 -15.29 2.53 -16.96
N THR A 137 -15.18 3.84 -16.77
CA THR A 137 -16.13 4.57 -15.90
C THR A 137 -17.40 4.88 -16.66
N GLU A 138 -18.52 4.93 -15.93
CA GLU A 138 -19.82 5.32 -16.46
C GLU A 138 -20.18 6.70 -15.92
N ASP A 139 -20.80 7.52 -16.76
CA ASP A 139 -21.42 8.77 -16.34
C ASP A 139 -22.58 8.45 -15.40
N LYS A 140 -22.60 9.06 -14.21
CA LYS A 140 -23.60 8.74 -13.18
C LYS A 140 -25.00 9.28 -13.49
N GLU A 141 -25.09 10.28 -14.35
CA GLU A 141 -26.35 10.92 -14.73
C GLU A 141 -26.98 10.21 -15.95
N THR A 142 -26.15 9.77 -16.90
CA THR A 142 -26.64 9.14 -18.15
C THR A 142 -26.55 7.62 -18.16
N GLY A 143 -25.64 7.03 -17.37
CA GLY A 143 -25.33 5.60 -17.40
C GLY A 143 -24.52 5.17 -18.63
N GLU A 144 -24.07 6.12 -19.45
CA GLU A 144 -23.24 5.83 -20.62
C GLU A 144 -21.77 5.64 -20.22
N GLU A 145 -21.08 4.76 -20.93
CA GLU A 145 -19.64 4.61 -20.76
C GLU A 145 -18.92 5.91 -21.15
N THR A 146 -18.03 6.36 -20.27
CA THR A 146 -17.09 7.45 -20.54
C THR A 146 -15.83 6.90 -21.20
N GLU A 147 -15.00 7.74 -21.79
CA GLU A 147 -13.67 7.33 -22.28
C GLU A 147 -12.63 7.15 -21.16
N ASN A 148 -13.00 7.38 -19.89
CA ASN A 148 -12.12 7.23 -18.75
C ASN A 148 -12.15 5.82 -18.17
N TYR A 149 -11.07 5.46 -17.49
CA TYR A 149 -10.90 4.22 -16.75
C TYR A 149 -10.61 4.51 -15.29
N ALA A 150 -11.04 3.61 -14.41
CA ALA A 150 -10.66 3.58 -13.01
C ALA A 150 -9.89 2.29 -12.70
N LEU A 151 -8.72 2.44 -12.10
CA LEU A 151 -7.87 1.36 -11.60
C LEU A 151 -7.90 1.37 -10.08
N TYR A 152 -8.26 0.24 -9.49
CA TYR A 152 -8.23 -0.03 -8.06
C TYR A 152 -7.22 -1.15 -7.79
N LEU A 153 -6.31 -0.89 -6.86
CA LEU A 153 -5.31 -1.85 -6.40
C LEU A 153 -5.33 -1.95 -4.88
N SER A 154 -5.33 -3.16 -4.35
CA SER A 154 -5.13 -3.45 -2.93
C SER A 154 -4.49 -4.82 -2.74
N VAL A 155 -3.96 -5.06 -1.54
CA VAL A 155 -3.47 -6.39 -1.12
C VAL A 155 -4.34 -6.84 0.05
N ALA A 156 -4.79 -8.09 0.00
CA ALA A 156 -5.60 -8.71 1.03
C ALA A 156 -4.93 -9.98 1.56
N GLU A 157 -5.13 -10.27 2.83
CA GLU A 157 -4.79 -11.59 3.39
C GLU A 157 -5.65 -12.66 2.71
N ARG A 158 -5.03 -13.79 2.34
CA ARG A 158 -5.78 -14.98 1.94
C ARG A 158 -6.36 -15.60 3.20
N GLY A 159 -7.68 -15.61 3.31
CA GLY A 159 -8.38 -16.32 4.38
C GLY A 159 -7.94 -17.78 4.44
N GLY A 160 -7.43 -18.20 5.59
CA GLY A 160 -7.20 -19.61 5.88
C GLY A 160 -8.53 -20.35 5.86
N SER A 161 -8.54 -21.51 5.20
CA SER A 161 -9.68 -22.44 5.25
C SER A 161 -9.76 -23.12 6.61
#